data_AF-A0A7S0GLJ6-F1
#
_entry.id   AF-A0A7S0GLJ6-F1
#
_cell.length_a   1.000
_cell.length_b   1.000
_cell.length_c   1.000
_cell.angle_alpha   90.00
_cell.angle_beta   90.00
_cell.angle_gamma   90.00
#
_symmetry.space_group_name_H-M   'P 1'
#
loop_
_entity.id
_entity.type
_entity.pdbx_description
1 polymer ?
#
loop_
_entity_poly.entity_id
_entity_poly.type
_entity_poly.pdbx_seq_one_letter_code
_entity_poly.pdbx_strand_id
1 'polypeptide(L)'
;HKKEGQNSETSMLAVTADGSFRVYTIQPRLRLLYKGSIVPALENMRLSFALSSLSQISTSSMSDGVVSGSGSTYPRLARAQLLDVGVVILLSMQGSTGISNKPANDHSAFGGGYLQSFVYDPNIESWNRVADNRFFLSEYHSTLPGDGGILSGNPISKRVMNLMMGSESTSVDDGSYSASGVLSQIESTVRRGAVVGRNYGQNGQNGGGATLGDVYTTATSSNAELEERRNKMTRAHCEDRMACAISLRSPPEFRRWLGLYARRLVTDGDETQLRFLCNLLLDGGGLGQEKDSTCSKKRKLQELDSRVNSIEPTPCQTKYKTLASSATDAQKETTQSDLDLNFCWWVGSTTTVMGFDRKDLVKIVVTEMGRNRALQRLTKELSIDI
;
A
#
# COMPACT_ATOMS: atom_id res chain seq x y z
N HIS A 1 -19.44 -36.52 16.60
CA HIS A 1 -18.09 -36.03 16.22
C HIS A 1 -17.69 -34.87 17.12
N LYS A 2 -16.91 -35.14 18.18
CA LYS A 2 -16.25 -34.10 18.98
C LYS A 2 -15.22 -33.43 18.05
N LYS A 3 -15.35 -32.12 17.79
CA LYS A 3 -14.28 -31.34 17.17
C LYS A 3 -13.06 -31.50 18.07
N GLU A 4 -12.03 -32.19 17.59
CA GLU A 4 -10.71 -32.21 18.22
C GLU A 4 -10.32 -30.76 18.55
N GLY A 5 -9.93 -30.54 19.81
CA GLY A 5 -9.64 -29.22 20.33
C GLY A 5 -8.52 -28.58 19.50
N GLN A 6 -8.86 -27.52 18.77
CA GLN A 6 -7.85 -26.61 18.25
C GLN A 6 -7.10 -26.04 19.45
N ASN A 7 -5.89 -26.53 19.70
CA ASN A 7 -4.98 -25.91 20.63
C ASN A 7 -4.73 -24.49 20.12
N SER A 8 -5.35 -23.50 20.76
CA SER A 8 -5.15 -22.09 20.42
C SER A 8 -3.70 -21.74 20.71
N GLU A 9 -2.88 -21.63 19.68
CA GLU A 9 -1.51 -21.17 19.81
C GLU A 9 -1.50 -19.75 20.36
N THR A 10 -1.05 -19.59 21.60
CA THR A 10 -0.93 -18.26 22.21
C THR A 10 0.40 -17.65 21.76
N SER A 11 0.37 -16.46 21.18
CA SER A 11 1.57 -15.75 20.72
C SER A 11 1.85 -14.49 21.54
N MET A 12 3.13 -14.14 21.70
CA MET A 12 3.61 -13.00 22.47
C MET A 12 4.57 -12.15 21.64
N LEU A 13 4.35 -10.83 21.63
CA LEU A 13 5.26 -9.85 21.06
C LEU A 13 6.09 -9.21 22.19
N ALA A 14 7.41 -9.31 22.10
CA ALA A 14 8.35 -8.60 22.96
C ALA A 14 9.07 -7.52 22.15
N VAL A 15 9.00 -6.26 22.59
CA VAL A 15 9.71 -5.12 21.99
C VAL A 15 10.73 -4.62 23.00
N THR A 16 11.98 -4.46 22.58
CA THR A 16 13.09 -3.98 23.43
C THR A 16 13.36 -2.50 23.20
N ALA A 17 14.09 -1.86 24.13
CA ALA A 17 14.34 -0.41 24.11
C ALA A 17 15.19 0.07 22.92
N ASP A 18 15.99 -0.82 22.32
CA ASP A 18 16.74 -0.58 21.08
C ASP A 18 15.87 -0.65 19.81
N GLY A 19 14.57 -0.90 19.96
CA GLY A 19 13.64 -1.08 18.85
C GLY A 19 13.67 -2.47 18.22
N SER A 20 14.46 -3.42 18.73
CA SER A 20 14.33 -4.82 18.29
C SER A 20 13.01 -5.40 18.79
N PHE A 21 12.42 -6.32 18.03
CA PHE A 21 11.25 -7.06 18.48
C PHE A 21 11.38 -8.55 18.17
N ARG A 22 10.68 -9.37 18.96
CA ARG A 22 10.63 -10.83 18.83
C ARG A 22 9.20 -11.30 19.04
N VAL A 23 8.73 -12.21 18.19
CA VAL A 23 7.43 -12.86 18.31
C VAL A 23 7.64 -14.30 18.72
N TYR A 24 6.99 -14.72 19.80
CA TYR A 24 7.10 -16.07 20.34
C TYR A 24 5.74 -16.77 20.34
N THR A 25 5.72 -18.07 20.06
CA THR A 25 4.63 -18.95 20.48
C THR A 25 4.88 -19.35 21.93
N ILE A 26 3.90 -19.20 22.83
CA ILE A 26 4.01 -19.53 24.26
C ILE A 26 3.64 -20.99 24.52
N GLN A 27 2.59 -21.49 23.88
CA GLN A 27 2.07 -22.86 24.08
C GLN A 27 2.12 -23.66 22.77
N PRO A 28 2.52 -24.94 22.80
CA PRO A 28 2.87 -25.76 23.98
C PRO A 28 4.30 -25.56 24.51
N ARG A 29 5.18 -24.90 23.76
CA ARG A 29 6.55 -24.58 24.18
C ARG A 29 6.91 -23.18 23.70
N LEU A 30 7.67 -22.44 24.51
CA LEU A 30 8.18 -21.14 24.13
C LEU A 30 9.11 -21.28 22.92
N ARG A 31 8.65 -20.84 21.75
CA ARG A 31 9.39 -20.91 20.49
C ARG A 31 9.42 -19.55 19.83
N LEU A 32 10.61 -19.07 19.45
CA LEU A 32 10.73 -17.88 18.62
C LEU A 32 10.18 -18.18 17.23
N LEU A 33 9.18 -17.41 16.79
CA LEU A 33 8.62 -17.45 15.45
C LEU A 33 9.46 -16.62 14.49
N TYR A 34 9.61 -15.33 14.78
CA TYR A 34 10.43 -14.40 14.00
C TYR A 34 10.88 -13.20 14.85
N LYS A 35 11.85 -12.47 14.34
CA LYS A 35 12.43 -11.27 14.97
C LYS A 35 12.60 -10.18 13.92
N GLY A 36 12.63 -8.94 14.36
CA GLY A 36 12.89 -7.80 13.48
C GLY A 36 13.26 -6.55 14.27
N SER A 37 13.20 -5.40 13.63
CA SER A 37 13.42 -4.09 14.25
C SER A 37 12.34 -3.10 13.84
N ILE A 38 11.79 -2.31 14.76
CA ILE A 38 10.83 -1.23 14.44
C ILE A 38 11.52 0.03 13.92
N VAL A 39 12.85 0.12 13.99
CA VAL A 39 13.63 1.30 13.60
C VAL A 39 13.36 1.73 12.15
N PRO A 40 13.26 0.84 11.15
CA PRO A 40 12.92 1.25 9.78
C PRO A 40 11.56 1.94 9.68
N ALA A 41 10.54 1.49 10.41
CA ALA A 41 9.22 2.12 10.43
C ALA A 41 9.26 3.50 11.11
N LEU A 42 9.99 3.62 12.23
CA LEU A 42 10.24 4.90 12.90
C LEU A 42 10.94 5.88 11.96
N GLU A 43 12.00 5.45 11.27
CA GLU A 43 12.75 6.30 10.35
C GLU A 43 11.89 6.73 9.15
N ASN A 44 11.10 5.81 8.61
CA ASN A 44 10.16 6.09 7.53
C ASN A 44 9.13 7.17 7.92
N MET A 45 8.62 7.10 9.15
CA MET A 45 7.72 8.12 9.70
C MET A 45 8.43 9.47 9.88
N ARG A 46 9.64 9.46 10.44
CA ARG A 46 10.46 10.66 10.66
C ARG A 46 10.73 11.41 9.35
N LEU A 47 11.14 10.68 8.31
CA LEU A 47 11.39 11.23 6.98
C LEU A 47 10.12 11.79 6.34
N SER A 48 8.99 11.09 6.48
CA SER A 48 7.70 11.55 5.95
C SER A 48 7.25 12.85 6.61
N PHE A 49 7.51 13.02 7.90
CA PHE A 49 7.20 14.24 8.64
C PHE A 49 8.14 15.39 8.26
N ALA A 50 9.44 15.14 8.14
CA ALA A 50 10.43 16.17 7.77
C ALA A 50 10.10 16.80 6.41
N LEU A 51 9.74 15.98 5.40
CA LEU A 51 9.32 16.46 4.08
C LEU A 51 8.07 17.34 4.15
N SER A 52 7.12 16.99 5.01
CA SER A 52 5.89 17.78 5.19
C SER A 52 6.20 19.15 5.81
N SER A 53 7.12 19.22 6.78
CA SER A 53 7.52 20.49 7.41
C SER A 53 8.26 21.44 6.46
N LEU A 54 9.09 20.92 5.55
CA LEU A 54 9.84 21.73 4.59
C LEU A 54 8.91 22.51 3.64
N SER A 55 7.78 21.92 3.24
CA SER A 55 6.81 22.60 2.38
C SER A 55 6.12 23.80 3.03
N GLN A 56 6.13 23.92 4.36
CA GLN A 56 5.47 25.04 5.07
C GLN A 56 6.38 26.26 5.25
N ILE A 57 7.71 26.08 5.24
CA ILE A 57 8.66 27.17 5.54
C ILE A 57 8.80 28.14 4.35
N SER A 58 8.49 27.71 3.13
CA SER A 58 8.71 28.50 1.91
C SER A 58 7.80 29.74 1.76
N THR A 59 6.82 29.96 2.64
CA THR A 59 5.87 31.08 2.51
C THR A 59 5.91 32.09 3.66
N SER A 60 6.65 31.83 4.74
CA SER A 60 6.78 32.79 5.86
C SER A 60 7.99 33.69 5.65
N SER A 61 7.71 34.97 5.36
CA SER A 61 8.66 36.07 5.21
C SER A 61 9.72 36.11 6.31
N MET A 62 10.97 36.34 5.91
CA MET A 62 12.14 36.49 6.76
C MET A 62 11.97 37.62 7.78
N SER A 63 11.65 37.28 9.03
CA SER A 63 11.95 38.12 10.18
C SER A 63 13.00 37.41 11.03
N ASP A 64 14.10 38.12 11.31
CA ASP A 64 15.32 37.68 12.00
C ASP A 64 15.07 37.32 13.48
N GLY A 65 14.24 36.31 13.73
CA GLY A 65 14.05 35.72 15.05
C GLY A 65 14.93 34.48 15.22
N VAL A 66 15.93 34.56 16.09
CA VAL A 66 16.77 33.42 16.50
C VAL A 66 15.87 32.32 17.10
N VAL A 67 15.58 31.27 16.33
CA VAL A 67 14.79 30.11 16.76
C VAL A 67 15.65 29.22 17.65
N SER A 68 15.76 29.59 18.92
CA SER A 68 16.36 28.75 19.96
C SER A 68 15.35 27.72 20.45
N GLY A 69 15.37 26.52 19.84
CA GLY A 69 14.55 25.40 20.32
C GLY A 69 14.50 24.21 19.37
N SER A 70 15.63 23.53 19.14
CA SER A 70 15.70 22.27 18.39
C SER A 70 15.18 21.08 19.22
N GLY A 71 13.89 21.11 19.57
CA GLY A 71 13.22 19.92 20.09
C GLY A 71 13.17 18.86 18.99
N SER A 72 14.07 17.88 19.02
CA SER A 72 14.06 16.76 18.07
C SER A 72 12.74 16.00 18.22
N THR A 73 11.84 16.16 17.26
CA THR A 73 10.57 15.43 17.26
C THR A 73 10.83 14.03 16.74
N TYR A 74 10.80 13.06 17.64
CA TYR A 74 10.93 11.64 17.28
C TYR A 74 9.55 10.95 17.27
N PRO A 75 9.31 10.05 16.30
CA PRO A 75 8.13 9.20 16.30
C PRO A 75 8.09 8.32 17.56
N ARG A 76 6.88 8.16 18.11
CA ARG A 76 6.60 7.36 19.30
C ARG A 76 5.71 6.20 18.93
N LEU A 77 5.98 5.04 19.52
CA LEU A 77 5.09 3.88 19.42
C LEU A 77 3.82 4.15 20.22
N ALA A 78 2.69 4.29 19.54
CA ALA A 78 1.39 4.53 20.16
C ALA A 78 0.67 3.22 20.51
N ARG A 79 0.78 2.21 19.64
CA ARG A 79 0.19 0.89 19.84
C ARG A 79 0.99 -0.16 19.06
N ALA A 80 1.07 -1.37 19.60
CA ALA A 80 1.51 -2.55 18.87
C ALA A 80 0.48 -3.66 19.07
N GLN A 81 0.18 -4.40 18.01
CA GLN A 81 -0.77 -5.50 18.03
C GLN A 81 -0.23 -6.65 17.17
N LEU A 82 -0.35 -7.86 17.69
CA LEU A 82 -0.08 -9.06 16.92
C LEU A 82 -1.37 -9.52 16.26
N LEU A 83 -1.34 -9.69 14.95
CA LEU A 83 -2.42 -10.25 14.15
C LEU A 83 -1.95 -11.56 13.51
N ASP A 84 -2.89 -12.36 13.01
CA ASP A 84 -2.60 -13.60 12.27
C ASP A 84 -1.69 -13.35 11.05
N VAL A 85 -1.71 -12.12 10.54
CA VAL A 85 -1.00 -11.69 9.33
C VAL A 85 0.38 -11.10 9.62
N GLY A 86 0.68 -10.79 10.89
CA GLY A 86 1.95 -10.21 11.31
C GLY A 86 1.83 -9.21 12.46
N VAL A 87 2.92 -8.52 12.76
CA VAL A 87 2.92 -7.43 13.75
C VAL A 87 2.42 -6.16 13.08
N VAL A 88 1.37 -5.56 13.63
CA VAL A 88 0.90 -4.22 13.26
C VAL A 88 1.30 -3.24 14.35
N ILE A 89 1.94 -2.14 13.96
CA ILE A 89 2.28 -1.04 14.86
C ILE A 89 1.62 0.24 14.39
N LEU A 90 1.23 1.04 15.37
CA LEU A 90 0.70 2.39 15.20
C LEU A 90 1.74 3.35 15.77
N LEU A 91 2.27 4.21 14.91
CA LEU A 91 3.26 5.21 15.28
C LEU A 91 2.62 6.59 15.25
N SER A 92 2.92 7.40 16.26
CA SER A 92 2.45 8.78 16.40
C SER A 92 3.63 9.74 16.43
N MET A 93 3.54 10.83 15.67
CA MET A 93 4.42 11.99 15.83
C MET A 93 3.61 13.16 16.37
N GLN A 94 4.06 13.70 17.49
CA GLN A 94 3.53 14.93 18.06
C GLN A 94 4.34 16.10 17.51
N GLY A 95 3.74 16.91 16.64
CA GLY A 95 4.34 18.19 16.30
C GLY A 95 4.32 19.10 17.51
N SER A 96 5.47 19.59 17.97
CA SER A 96 5.49 20.70 18.91
C SER A 96 4.99 21.94 18.17
N THR A 97 3.71 22.27 18.32
CA THR A 97 3.20 23.57 17.89
C THR A 97 3.74 24.61 18.88
N GLY A 98 4.95 25.11 18.63
CA GLY A 98 5.71 25.99 19.52
C GLY A 98 5.14 27.40 19.73
N ILE A 99 3.82 27.57 19.79
CA ILE A 99 3.16 28.89 19.86
C ILE A 99 2.28 29.04 21.12
N SER A 100 2.06 27.99 21.91
CA SER A 100 1.25 28.12 23.13
C SER A 100 2.14 28.29 24.36
N ASN A 101 2.28 29.54 24.85
CA ASN A 101 2.82 29.88 26.18
C ASN A 101 1.91 29.39 27.34
N LYS A 102 1.12 28.33 27.15
CA LYS A 102 0.32 27.77 28.24
C LYS A 102 1.20 26.97 29.20
N PRO A 103 1.01 27.14 30.53
CA PRO A 103 1.79 26.46 31.54
C PRO A 103 1.68 24.93 31.40
N ALA A 104 2.81 24.25 31.63
CA ALA A 104 3.09 22.85 31.30
C ALA A 104 2.26 21.76 32.02
N ASN A 105 1.16 22.10 32.68
CA ASN A 105 0.41 21.17 33.53
C ASN A 105 -0.85 20.58 32.89
N ASP A 106 -1.21 20.96 31.66
CA ASP A 106 -2.38 20.41 30.98
C ASP A 106 -1.95 19.33 29.96
N HIS A 107 -1.98 18.06 30.38
CA HIS A 107 -1.68 16.87 29.56
C HIS A 107 -2.73 16.60 28.45
N SER A 108 -3.62 17.53 28.15
CA SER A 108 -4.84 17.30 27.38
C SER A 108 -4.81 17.82 25.92
N ALA A 109 -3.81 18.61 25.52
CA ALA A 109 -3.75 19.18 24.17
C ALA A 109 -2.83 18.40 23.24
N PHE A 110 -3.23 17.19 22.84
CA PHE A 110 -2.60 16.49 21.71
C PHE A 110 -2.97 17.20 20.41
N GLY A 111 -2.26 18.27 20.03
CA GLY A 111 -2.41 18.89 18.72
C GLY A 111 -2.27 17.85 17.61
N GLY A 112 -3.26 17.79 16.70
CA GLY A 112 -3.45 16.80 15.64
C GLY A 112 -2.18 16.09 15.17
N GLY A 113 -1.87 14.94 15.80
CA GLY A 113 -0.68 14.17 15.51
C GLY A 113 -0.78 13.45 14.18
N TYR A 114 0.37 13.27 13.52
CA TYR A 114 0.46 12.37 12.36
C TYR A 114 0.47 10.95 12.92
N LEU A 115 -0.61 10.21 12.67
CA LEU A 115 -0.71 8.80 13.00
C LEU A 115 -0.47 7.99 11.73
N GLN A 116 0.43 7.02 11.80
CA GLN A 116 0.72 6.11 10.69
C GLN A 116 0.69 4.67 11.22
N SER A 117 0.20 3.75 10.39
CA SER A 117 0.21 2.33 10.71
C SER A 117 1.15 1.58 9.79
N PHE A 118 1.90 0.64 10.35
CA PHE A 118 2.82 -0.24 9.64
C PHE A 118 2.52 -1.69 9.97
N VAL A 119 2.68 -2.59 9.00
CA VAL A 119 2.67 -4.04 9.18
C VAL A 119 4.04 -4.60 8.86
N TYR A 120 4.52 -5.54 9.68
CA TYR A 120 5.75 -6.26 9.40
C TYR A 120 5.43 -7.53 8.60
N ASP A 121 6.04 -7.67 7.43
CA ASP A 121 5.98 -8.90 6.64
C ASP A 121 7.22 -9.76 6.92
N PRO A 122 7.07 -10.92 7.59
CA PRO A 122 8.20 -11.79 7.91
C PRO A 122 8.81 -12.46 6.69
N ASN A 123 8.13 -12.54 5.55
CA ASN A 123 8.66 -13.21 4.35
C ASN A 123 9.74 -12.36 3.65
N ILE A 124 9.56 -11.04 3.66
CA ILE A 124 10.47 -10.07 3.05
C ILE A 124 11.23 -9.24 4.10
N GLU A 125 11.04 -9.57 5.38
CA GLU A 125 11.63 -8.94 6.56
C GLU A 125 11.51 -7.40 6.57
N SER A 126 10.39 -6.86 6.07
CA SER A 126 10.21 -5.43 5.86
C SER A 126 8.95 -4.87 6.51
N TRP A 127 8.97 -3.57 6.80
CA TRP A 127 7.81 -2.82 7.27
C TRP A 127 7.09 -2.17 6.10
N ASN A 128 5.83 -2.55 5.91
CA ASN A 128 4.95 -1.95 4.92
C ASN A 128 4.03 -0.95 5.61
N ARG A 129 4.00 0.29 5.09
CA ARG A 129 3.05 1.29 5.57
C ARG A 129 1.66 0.92 5.06
N VAL A 130 0.70 0.75 5.96
CA VAL A 130 -0.66 0.28 5.62
C VAL A 130 -1.73 1.34 5.79
N ALA A 131 -1.50 2.38 6.58
CA ALA A 131 -2.45 3.49 6.70
C ALA A 131 -1.76 4.80 7.08
N ASP A 132 -2.19 5.88 6.44
CA ASP A 132 -1.85 7.26 6.76
C ASP A 132 -2.95 8.22 6.23
N ASN A 133 -2.72 9.53 6.35
CA ASN A 133 -3.69 10.56 5.95
C ASN A 133 -3.36 11.24 4.59
N ARG A 134 -2.53 10.64 3.73
CA ARG A 134 -2.07 11.31 2.49
C ARG A 134 -3.14 11.38 1.40
N PHE A 135 -4.08 10.44 1.38
CA PHE A 135 -5.10 10.34 0.33
C PHE A 135 -6.42 11.05 0.66
N PHE A 136 -6.39 12.10 1.47
CA PHE A 136 -7.61 12.81 1.89
C PHE A 136 -8.40 13.44 0.72
N LEU A 137 -7.76 13.71 -0.41
CA LEU A 137 -8.40 14.21 -1.65
C LEU A 137 -9.03 13.10 -2.50
N SER A 138 -8.77 11.82 -2.19
CA SER A 138 -9.33 10.73 -2.98
C SER A 138 -10.85 10.67 -2.82
N GLU A 139 -11.56 10.42 -3.93
CA GLU A 139 -13.02 10.20 -3.91
C GLU A 139 -13.43 9.01 -3.04
N TYR A 140 -12.53 8.04 -2.85
CA TYR A 140 -12.76 6.85 -2.05
C TYR A 140 -12.26 7.00 -0.60
N HIS A 141 -11.73 8.16 -0.22
CA HIS A 141 -11.31 8.38 1.15
C HIS A 141 -12.50 8.29 2.13
N SER A 142 -13.69 8.74 1.73
CA SER A 142 -14.90 8.71 2.57
C SER A 142 -15.66 7.38 2.52
N THR A 143 -15.33 6.47 1.61
CA THR A 143 -16.11 5.24 1.35
C THR A 143 -15.72 4.07 2.25
N LEU A 144 -14.87 4.31 3.25
CA LEU A 144 -14.47 3.26 4.18
C LEU A 144 -15.68 2.74 4.97
N PRO A 145 -15.88 1.43 4.96
CA PRO A 145 -16.96 0.80 5.67
C PRO A 145 -16.74 0.91 7.19
N GLY A 146 -17.59 1.67 7.88
CA GLY A 146 -17.51 1.81 9.33
C GLY A 146 -18.03 3.12 9.87
N ASP A 147 -18.12 4.16 9.02
CA ASP A 147 -18.53 5.51 9.45
C ASP A 147 -20.00 5.82 9.10
N GLY A 148 -20.86 4.79 9.16
CA GLY A 148 -22.29 4.90 8.83
C GLY A 148 -23.08 5.89 9.71
N GLY A 149 -22.50 6.39 10.79
CA GLY A 149 -23.13 7.35 11.68
C GLY A 149 -22.26 8.59 11.90
N ILE A 150 -22.86 9.75 11.68
CA ILE A 150 -22.64 11.01 12.41
C ILE A 150 -21.86 12.13 11.69
N LEU A 151 -20.79 11.92 10.89
CA LEU A 151 -19.97 13.08 10.45
C LEU A 151 -19.83 13.35 8.93
N SER A 152 -20.28 12.48 8.03
CA SER A 152 -20.26 12.76 6.58
C SER A 152 -21.58 13.38 6.11
N GLY A 153 -21.68 14.70 6.20
CA GLY A 153 -22.81 15.51 5.71
C GLY A 153 -22.92 15.62 4.19
N ASN A 154 -22.38 14.67 3.41
CA ASN A 154 -22.48 14.70 1.96
C ASN A 154 -23.50 13.65 1.46
N PRO A 155 -24.76 14.03 1.20
CA PRO A 155 -25.84 13.10 0.85
C PRO A 155 -25.63 12.36 -0.48
N ILE A 156 -24.67 12.81 -1.30
CA ILE A 156 -24.31 12.18 -2.58
C ILE A 156 -23.64 10.82 -2.37
N SER A 157 -22.75 10.67 -1.38
CA SER A 157 -22.04 9.39 -1.13
C SER A 157 -22.97 8.26 -0.67
N LYS A 158 -24.02 8.56 0.12
CA LYS A 158 -25.00 7.56 0.56
C LYS A 158 -25.95 7.13 -0.56
N ARG A 159 -26.41 8.07 -1.40
CA ARG A 159 -27.22 7.74 -2.59
C ARG A 159 -26.43 6.92 -3.61
N VAL A 160 -25.15 7.24 -3.78
CA VAL A 160 -24.28 6.52 -4.70
C VAL A 160 -24.05 5.07 -4.23
N MET A 161 -23.81 4.80 -2.95
CA MET A 161 -23.72 3.40 -2.48
C MET A 161 -25.05 2.62 -2.56
N ASN A 162 -26.18 3.24 -2.22
CA ASN A 162 -27.49 2.58 -2.32
C ASN A 162 -27.94 2.34 -3.77
N LEU A 163 -27.53 3.19 -4.73
CA LEU A 163 -27.70 2.90 -6.16
C LEU A 163 -26.67 1.90 -6.72
N MET A 164 -25.46 1.83 -6.12
CA MET A 164 -24.37 0.96 -6.58
C MET A 164 -24.54 -0.52 -6.25
N MET A 165 -25.40 -0.86 -5.27
CA MET A 165 -25.61 -2.23 -4.80
C MET A 165 -26.95 -2.84 -5.22
N GLY A 166 -27.56 -2.35 -6.31
CA GLY A 166 -28.68 -2.98 -7.03
C GLY A 166 -29.63 -3.79 -6.14
N SER A 167 -30.60 -3.13 -5.52
CA SER A 167 -31.64 -3.80 -4.74
C SER A 167 -32.62 -4.56 -5.64
N GLU A 168 -32.21 -5.74 -6.10
CA GLU A 168 -33.12 -6.85 -6.31
C GLU A 168 -32.97 -7.80 -5.11
N SER A 169 -33.97 -7.73 -4.23
CA SER A 169 -34.14 -8.62 -3.10
C SER A 169 -34.52 -10.01 -3.62
N THR A 170 -33.52 -10.84 -3.89
CA THR A 170 -33.68 -12.29 -3.86
C THR A 170 -32.93 -12.81 -2.65
N SER A 171 -33.69 -13.32 -1.68
CA SER A 171 -33.25 -13.83 -0.40
C SER A 171 -32.51 -15.16 -0.57
N VAL A 172 -31.31 -15.11 -1.14
CA VAL A 172 -30.33 -16.18 -1.05
C VAL A 172 -29.30 -15.75 -0.01
N ASP A 173 -28.92 -16.70 0.83
CA ASP A 173 -28.01 -16.66 1.99
C ASP A 173 -26.56 -16.23 1.60
N ASP A 174 -26.41 -15.13 0.85
CA ASP A 174 -25.14 -14.63 0.37
C ASP A 174 -24.47 -13.82 1.47
N GLY A 175 -23.33 -14.34 1.94
CA GLY A 175 -22.58 -13.84 3.07
C GLY A 175 -22.37 -12.33 2.97
N SER A 176 -23.18 -11.59 3.74
CA SER A 176 -22.97 -10.20 4.10
C SER A 176 -21.49 -10.02 4.43
N TYR A 177 -20.74 -9.46 3.47
CA TYR A 177 -19.35 -9.08 3.64
C TYR A 177 -19.36 -8.04 4.74
N SER A 178 -19.25 -8.50 5.98
CA SER A 178 -19.13 -7.66 7.16
C SER A 178 -17.97 -6.74 6.85
N ALA A 179 -18.31 -5.49 6.59
CA ALA A 179 -17.45 -4.56 5.92
C ALA A 179 -16.31 -4.08 6.85
N SER A 180 -15.94 -4.87 7.85
CA SER A 180 -14.91 -4.59 8.84
C SER A 180 -13.71 -5.51 8.57
N GLY A 181 -13.08 -5.35 7.40
CA GLY A 181 -11.77 -5.95 7.19
C GLY A 181 -10.70 -5.26 8.06
N VAL A 182 -9.56 -5.93 8.24
CA VAL A 182 -8.47 -5.47 9.10
C VAL A 182 -7.92 -4.11 8.63
N LEU A 183 -7.77 -3.91 7.32
CA LEU A 183 -7.31 -2.64 6.76
C LEU A 183 -8.28 -1.50 7.11
N SER A 184 -9.58 -1.74 6.92
CA SER A 184 -10.63 -0.76 7.23
C SER A 184 -10.63 -0.38 8.72
N GLN A 185 -10.41 -1.35 9.63
CA GLN A 185 -10.28 -1.08 11.06
C GLN A 185 -9.03 -0.26 11.39
N ILE A 186 -7.89 -0.59 10.77
CA ILE A 186 -6.62 0.13 10.95
C ILE A 186 -6.77 1.57 10.47
N GLU A 187 -7.30 1.79 9.27
CA GLU A 187 -7.54 3.13 8.72
C GLU A 187 -8.49 3.94 9.59
N SER A 188 -9.58 3.32 10.04
CA SER A 188 -10.53 3.96 10.94
C SER A 188 -9.86 4.36 12.26
N THR A 189 -8.93 3.56 12.78
CA THR A 189 -8.14 3.88 13.98
C THR A 189 -7.16 5.02 13.70
N VAL A 190 -6.44 5.00 12.57
CA VAL A 190 -5.53 6.09 12.16
C VAL A 190 -6.29 7.40 12.02
N ARG A 191 -7.47 7.36 11.39
CA ARG A 191 -8.35 8.51 11.20
C ARG A 191 -8.89 9.03 12.53
N ARG A 192 -9.45 8.17 13.38
CA ARG A 192 -9.94 8.57 14.70
C ARG A 192 -8.83 9.15 15.57
N GLY A 193 -7.65 8.56 15.56
CA GLY A 193 -6.50 9.10 16.29
C GLY A 193 -6.06 10.47 15.78
N ALA A 194 -6.17 10.73 14.48
CA ALA A 194 -5.95 12.06 13.91
C ALA A 194 -7.06 13.07 14.29
N VAL A 195 -8.32 12.63 14.41
CA VAL A 195 -9.47 13.48 14.75
C VAL A 195 -9.54 13.80 16.25
N VAL A 196 -9.22 12.86 17.14
CA VAL A 196 -9.26 13.08 18.60
C VAL A 196 -8.27 14.15 19.04
N GLY A 197 -7.12 14.28 18.35
CA GLY A 197 -6.20 15.40 18.57
C GLY A 197 -6.74 16.78 18.16
N ARG A 198 -7.89 16.84 17.49
CA ARG A 198 -8.50 18.10 17.03
C ARG A 198 -9.56 18.64 17.98
N ASN A 199 -10.31 17.76 18.66
CA ASN A 199 -11.54 18.15 19.36
C ASN A 199 -11.34 18.60 20.82
N TYR A 200 -10.22 18.30 21.47
CA TYR A 200 -9.98 18.73 22.86
C TYR A 200 -9.53 20.20 23.01
N GLY A 201 -9.37 20.94 21.90
CA GLY A 201 -8.88 22.33 21.91
C GLY A 201 -9.88 23.41 21.46
N GLN A 202 -11.06 23.06 20.93
CA GLN A 202 -12.01 24.02 20.38
C GLN A 202 -13.31 24.15 21.20
N ASN A 203 -13.17 24.59 22.46
CA ASN A 203 -14.25 25.30 23.13
C ASN A 203 -13.88 26.79 23.13
N GLY A 204 -14.29 27.50 22.09
CA GLY A 204 -14.21 28.96 22.03
C GLY A 204 -13.45 29.50 20.82
N GLN A 205 -14.19 30.25 20.00
CA GLN A 205 -13.75 31.14 18.93
C GLN A 205 -13.64 30.55 17.51
N ASN A 206 -14.42 31.18 16.63
CA ASN A 206 -14.66 30.95 15.20
C ASN A 206 -13.42 31.18 14.32
N GLY A 207 -12.26 30.60 14.66
CA GLY A 207 -11.08 30.60 13.82
C GLY A 207 -11.06 29.38 12.90
N GLY A 208 -11.41 29.57 11.63
CA GLY A 208 -11.30 28.55 10.59
C GLY A 208 -9.85 28.13 10.37
N GLY A 209 -9.39 27.14 11.15
CA GLY A 209 -8.07 26.55 10.97
C GLY A 209 -8.05 25.77 9.66
N ALA A 210 -7.26 26.27 8.70
CA ALA A 210 -7.04 25.65 7.41
C ALA A 210 -6.81 24.14 7.58
N THR A 211 -7.75 23.35 7.06
CA THR A 211 -7.59 21.91 6.95
C THR A 211 -6.41 21.62 6.01
N LEU A 212 -5.81 20.43 6.10
CA LEU A 212 -4.88 19.97 5.07
C LEU A 212 -5.55 20.02 3.67
N GLY A 213 -6.88 19.89 3.62
CA GLY A 213 -7.72 20.23 2.47
C GLY A 213 -7.53 21.65 1.96
N ASP A 214 -7.62 22.63 2.84
CA ASP A 214 -7.56 24.05 2.52
C ASP A 214 -6.19 24.48 1.99
N VAL A 215 -5.10 23.85 2.46
CA VAL A 215 -3.74 24.11 1.93
C VAL A 215 -3.59 23.62 0.48
N TYR A 216 -4.29 22.55 0.10
CA TYR A 216 -4.24 22.03 -1.28
C TYR A 216 -5.24 22.72 -2.21
N THR A 217 -6.33 23.28 -1.68
CA THR A 217 -7.34 24.01 -2.47
C THR A 217 -7.06 25.50 -2.60
N THR A 218 -6.16 26.09 -1.79
CA THR A 218 -5.81 27.52 -1.85
C THR A 218 -4.85 27.89 -2.98
N ALA A 219 -4.32 26.92 -3.73
CA ALA A 219 -3.65 27.22 -4.99
C ALA A 219 -4.71 27.59 -6.04
N THR A 220 -4.49 28.70 -6.75
CA THR A 220 -5.30 29.29 -7.84
C THR A 220 -5.45 28.39 -9.09
N SER A 221 -5.48 27.07 -8.93
CA SER A 221 -5.62 26.09 -10.00
C SER A 221 -7.03 26.16 -10.59
N SER A 222 -7.13 25.98 -11.90
CA SER A 222 -8.43 25.87 -12.56
C SER A 222 -9.18 24.62 -12.05
N ASN A 223 -10.51 24.62 -12.14
CA ASN A 223 -11.32 23.44 -11.77
C ASN A 223 -10.87 22.18 -12.52
N ALA A 224 -10.40 22.32 -13.77
CA ALA A 224 -9.90 21.20 -14.57
C ALA A 224 -8.59 20.61 -14.00
N GLU A 225 -7.65 21.44 -13.58
CA GLU A 225 -6.39 20.99 -12.97
C GLU A 225 -6.61 20.32 -11.61
N LEU A 226 -7.53 20.86 -10.81
CA LEU A 226 -7.92 20.25 -9.54
C LEU A 226 -8.55 18.87 -9.76
N GLU A 227 -9.40 18.75 -10.77
CA GLU A 227 -10.04 17.50 -11.13
C GLU A 227 -9.04 16.44 -11.61
N GLU A 228 -8.11 16.83 -12.49
CA GLU A 228 -7.03 15.95 -12.94
C GLU A 228 -6.16 15.47 -11.77
N ARG A 229 -5.81 16.38 -10.86
CA ARG A 229 -5.02 16.06 -9.65
C ARG A 229 -5.79 15.10 -8.73
N ARG A 230 -7.09 15.32 -8.56
CA ARG A 230 -7.99 14.47 -7.77
C ARG A 230 -8.11 13.06 -8.36
N ASN A 231 -8.18 12.96 -9.69
CA ASN A 231 -8.22 11.69 -10.42
C ASN A 231 -6.92 10.90 -10.23
N LYS A 232 -5.77 11.55 -10.43
CA LYS A 232 -4.44 10.96 -10.17
C LYS A 232 -4.31 10.47 -8.73
N MET A 233 -4.72 11.29 -7.75
CA MET A 233 -4.70 10.91 -6.33
C MET A 233 -5.63 9.73 -6.03
N THR A 234 -6.81 9.69 -6.64
CA THR A 234 -7.78 8.61 -6.44
C THR A 234 -7.28 7.29 -7.01
N ARG A 235 -6.63 7.31 -8.17
CA ARG A 235 -5.97 6.13 -8.75
C ARG A 235 -4.84 5.63 -7.85
N ALA A 236 -3.92 6.51 -7.45
CA ALA A 236 -2.82 6.16 -6.55
C ALA A 236 -3.31 5.62 -5.20
N HIS A 237 -4.42 6.17 -4.68
CA HIS A 237 -5.05 5.65 -3.47
C HIS A 237 -5.52 4.21 -3.66
N CYS A 238 -6.21 3.88 -4.75
CA CYS A 238 -6.65 2.50 -5.01
C CYS A 238 -5.47 1.52 -5.09
N GLU A 239 -4.40 1.90 -5.80
CA GLU A 239 -3.19 1.08 -5.95
C GLU A 239 -2.53 0.83 -4.59
N ASP A 240 -2.38 1.88 -3.78
CA ASP A 240 -1.86 1.80 -2.42
C ASP A 240 -2.73 0.91 -1.52
N ARG A 241 -4.06 1.06 -1.56
CA ARG A 241 -4.97 0.23 -0.73
C ARG A 241 -4.98 -1.23 -1.16
N MET A 242 -4.85 -1.54 -2.45
CA MET A 242 -4.66 -2.92 -2.93
C MET A 242 -3.35 -3.51 -2.38
N ALA A 243 -2.24 -2.76 -2.45
CA ALA A 243 -0.96 -3.20 -1.89
C ALA A 243 -1.02 -3.40 -0.37
N CYS A 244 -1.75 -2.54 0.35
CA CYS A 244 -2.00 -2.68 1.77
C CYS A 244 -2.82 -3.93 2.09
N ALA A 245 -3.87 -4.23 1.30
CA ALA A 245 -4.68 -5.42 1.48
C ALA A 245 -3.89 -6.72 1.24
N ILE A 246 -2.96 -6.70 0.27
CA ILE A 246 -2.01 -7.79 0.03
C ILE A 246 -1.08 -7.97 1.24
N SER A 247 -0.48 -6.87 1.73
CA SER A 247 0.43 -6.88 2.89
C SER A 247 -0.25 -7.39 4.16
N LEU A 248 -1.53 -7.05 4.34
CA LEU A 248 -2.37 -7.51 5.44
C LEU A 248 -3.03 -8.86 5.16
N ARG A 249 -2.70 -9.54 4.07
CA ARG A 249 -3.29 -10.83 3.66
C ARG A 249 -4.81 -10.85 3.85
N SER A 250 -5.48 -9.81 3.37
CA SER A 250 -6.93 -9.60 3.48
C SER A 250 -7.59 -9.74 2.10
N PRO A 251 -7.93 -10.98 1.68
CA PRO A 251 -8.59 -11.24 0.40
C PRO A 251 -9.84 -10.37 0.13
N PRO A 252 -10.82 -10.25 1.05
CA PRO A 252 -12.04 -9.50 0.75
C PRO A 252 -11.77 -8.01 0.52
N GLU A 253 -10.78 -7.43 1.22
CA GLU A 253 -10.40 -6.04 1.02
C GLU A 253 -9.64 -5.84 -0.29
N PHE A 254 -8.76 -6.77 -0.66
CA PHE A 254 -8.10 -6.74 -1.97
C PHE A 254 -9.13 -6.78 -3.10
N ARG A 255 -10.08 -7.72 -3.05
CA ARG A 255 -11.16 -7.86 -4.04
C ARG A 255 -11.98 -6.56 -4.17
N ARG A 256 -12.32 -5.94 -3.03
CA ARG A 256 -13.05 -4.67 -3.00
C ARG A 256 -12.26 -3.54 -3.65
N TRP A 257 -11.00 -3.36 -3.26
CA TRP A 257 -10.16 -2.28 -3.79
C TRP A 257 -9.83 -2.47 -5.27
N LEU A 258 -9.70 -3.71 -5.74
CA LEU A 258 -9.58 -4.04 -7.17
C LEU A 258 -10.83 -3.58 -7.96
N GLY A 259 -12.03 -3.81 -7.43
CA GLY A 259 -13.27 -3.33 -8.06
C GLY A 259 -13.33 -1.80 -8.14
N LEU A 260 -12.91 -1.09 -7.08
CA LEU A 260 -12.83 0.37 -7.08
C LEU A 260 -11.77 0.89 -8.06
N TYR A 261 -10.62 0.23 -8.13
CA TYR A 261 -9.57 0.55 -9.10
C TYR A 261 -10.06 0.39 -10.54
N ALA A 262 -10.64 -0.77 -10.86
CA ALA A 262 -11.21 -1.04 -12.18
C ALA A 262 -12.27 0.01 -12.56
N ARG A 263 -13.16 0.36 -11.63
CA ARG A 263 -14.16 1.41 -11.85
C ARG A 263 -13.53 2.77 -12.17
N ARG A 264 -12.47 3.15 -11.46
CA ARG A 264 -11.75 4.39 -11.73
C ARG A 264 -11.18 4.39 -13.15
N LEU A 265 -10.50 3.32 -13.55
CA LEU A 265 -9.97 3.17 -14.92
C LEU A 265 -11.08 3.21 -15.98
N VAL A 266 -12.23 2.59 -15.71
CA VAL A 266 -13.40 2.62 -16.59
C VAL A 266 -13.97 4.02 -16.72
N THR A 267 -13.98 4.79 -15.64
CA THR A 267 -14.43 6.19 -15.62
C THR A 267 -13.49 7.08 -16.42
N ASP A 268 -12.19 6.82 -16.31
CA ASP A 268 -11.13 7.50 -17.09
C ASP A 268 -11.10 7.08 -18.56
N GLY A 269 -11.71 5.94 -18.91
CA GLY A 269 -11.64 5.36 -20.25
C GLY A 269 -10.24 4.83 -20.60
N ASP A 270 -9.43 4.46 -19.60
CA ASP A 270 -8.06 3.98 -19.77
C ASP A 270 -8.03 2.51 -20.23
N GLU A 271 -8.32 2.30 -21.52
CA GLU A 271 -8.38 0.96 -22.14
C GLU A 271 -7.05 0.21 -21.99
N THR A 272 -5.92 0.90 -22.14
CA THR A 272 -4.58 0.32 -22.07
C THR A 272 -4.32 -0.26 -20.69
N GLN A 273 -4.61 0.50 -19.62
CA GLN A 273 -4.43 0.00 -18.25
C GLN A 273 -5.40 -1.12 -17.92
N LEU A 274 -6.64 -1.09 -18.41
CA LEU A 274 -7.61 -2.17 -18.22
C LEU A 274 -7.16 -3.47 -18.89
N ARG A 275 -6.66 -3.40 -20.13
CA ARG A 275 -6.05 -4.55 -20.82
C ARG A 275 -4.88 -5.10 -20.02
N PHE A 276 -3.98 -4.22 -19.58
CA PHE A 276 -2.85 -4.61 -18.75
C PHE A 276 -3.30 -5.31 -17.46
N LEU A 277 -4.30 -4.77 -16.77
CA LEU A 277 -4.84 -5.36 -15.54
C LEU A 277 -5.43 -6.76 -15.79
N CYS A 278 -6.22 -6.92 -16.85
CA CYS A 278 -6.81 -8.21 -17.19
C CYS A 278 -5.76 -9.25 -17.60
N ASN A 279 -4.77 -8.85 -18.41
CA ASN A 279 -3.66 -9.73 -18.78
C ASN A 279 -2.81 -10.10 -17.57
N LEU A 280 -2.52 -9.14 -16.69
CA LEU A 280 -1.81 -9.39 -15.43
C LEU A 280 -2.54 -10.45 -14.59
N LEU A 281 -3.88 -10.37 -14.52
CA LEU A 281 -4.69 -11.34 -13.79
C LEU A 281 -4.77 -12.70 -14.50
N LEU A 282 -4.89 -12.76 -15.84
CA LEU A 282 -5.04 -14.01 -16.59
C LEU A 282 -3.70 -14.76 -16.79
N ASP A 283 -2.67 -14.05 -17.25
CA ASP A 283 -1.38 -14.63 -17.67
C ASP A 283 -0.43 -14.87 -16.50
N GLY A 284 -0.73 -14.31 -15.32
CA GLY A 284 0.07 -14.54 -14.13
C GLY A 284 1.39 -13.83 -14.09
N GLY A 285 1.47 -12.63 -14.66
CA GLY A 285 2.69 -11.81 -14.63
C GLY A 285 3.80 -12.29 -15.58
N GLY A 286 3.61 -13.45 -16.23
CA GLY A 286 4.45 -13.88 -17.34
C GLY A 286 4.18 -13.00 -18.55
N LEU A 287 4.86 -11.86 -18.65
CA LEU A 287 4.97 -11.10 -19.89
C LEU A 287 5.60 -12.01 -20.94
N GLY A 288 4.75 -12.76 -21.66
CA GLY A 288 5.13 -13.55 -22.82
C GLY A 288 6.31 -14.48 -22.59
N GLN A 289 6.07 -15.66 -22.00
CA GLN A 289 6.75 -16.80 -22.60
C GLN A 289 6.20 -16.91 -24.01
N GLU A 290 6.95 -16.34 -24.96
CA GLU A 290 6.80 -16.55 -26.38
C GLU A 290 6.78 -18.08 -26.55
N LYS A 291 5.58 -18.65 -26.65
CA LYS A 291 5.44 -20.03 -27.08
C LYS A 291 6.01 -20.04 -28.48
N ASP A 292 7.25 -20.49 -28.61
CA ASP A 292 7.91 -20.85 -29.85
C ASP A 292 7.12 -21.96 -30.55
N SER A 293 5.93 -21.63 -31.06
CA SER A 293 5.18 -22.44 -31.99
C SER A 293 5.68 -22.11 -33.40
N THR A 294 6.66 -22.91 -33.82
CA THR A 294 6.99 -23.32 -35.19
C THR A 294 7.70 -22.34 -36.14
N CYS A 295 8.81 -22.84 -36.74
CA CYS A 295 9.02 -23.01 -38.20
C CYS A 295 10.38 -22.50 -38.75
N SER A 296 11.29 -23.46 -39.03
CA SER A 296 12.17 -23.47 -40.21
C SER A 296 13.38 -22.53 -40.37
N LYS A 297 13.97 -21.91 -39.33
CA LYS A 297 15.21 -21.10 -39.51
C LYS A 297 16.47 -21.60 -38.78
N LYS A 298 16.56 -22.89 -38.45
CA LYS A 298 17.78 -23.51 -37.88
C LYS A 298 18.82 -23.99 -38.91
N ARG A 299 18.76 -23.52 -40.18
CA ARG A 299 19.72 -23.90 -41.25
C ARG A 299 20.57 -22.77 -41.82
N LYS A 300 20.54 -21.56 -41.24
CA LYS A 300 21.37 -20.43 -41.70
C LYS A 300 22.28 -19.80 -40.65
N LEU A 301 22.27 -20.31 -39.42
CA LEU A 301 23.14 -19.86 -38.32
C LEU A 301 24.25 -20.86 -37.97
N GLN A 302 24.71 -21.64 -38.96
CA GLN A 302 25.86 -22.55 -38.81
C GLN A 302 26.94 -22.32 -39.90
N GLU A 303 26.79 -21.28 -40.72
CA GLU A 303 27.69 -20.99 -41.85
C GLU A 303 28.43 -19.64 -41.72
N LEU A 304 28.24 -18.93 -40.60
CA LEU A 304 28.91 -17.63 -40.33
C LEU A 304 29.99 -17.68 -39.23
N ASP A 305 30.14 -18.81 -38.53
CA ASP A 305 31.18 -18.99 -37.49
C ASP A 305 32.53 -19.51 -38.03
N SER A 306 32.69 -19.66 -39.35
CA SER A 306 33.93 -20.13 -39.97
C SER A 306 34.86 -19.02 -40.51
N ARG A 307 34.56 -17.72 -40.26
CA ARG A 307 35.33 -16.61 -40.86
C ARG A 307 35.85 -15.52 -39.92
N VAL A 308 35.85 -15.72 -38.61
CA VAL A 308 36.51 -14.77 -37.68
C VAL A 308 37.43 -15.52 -36.70
N ASN A 309 38.47 -16.15 -37.24
CA ASN A 309 39.65 -16.58 -36.48
C ASN A 309 40.89 -16.15 -37.26
N SER A 310 41.32 -14.90 -37.07
CA SER A 310 42.70 -14.42 -37.31
C SER A 310 42.82 -12.93 -36.96
N ILE A 311 42.89 -12.59 -35.67
CA ILE A 311 43.62 -11.40 -35.22
C ILE A 311 44.27 -11.74 -33.87
N GLU A 312 45.59 -11.70 -33.82
CA GLU A 312 46.41 -11.90 -32.63
C GLU A 312 46.24 -10.75 -31.61
N PRO A 313 46.33 -11.01 -30.29
CA PRO A 313 46.35 -9.96 -29.28
C PRO A 313 47.78 -9.52 -28.96
N THR A 314 48.05 -8.21 -29.03
CA THR A 314 49.27 -7.59 -28.49
C THR A 314 49.06 -7.04 -27.06
N PRO A 315 50.13 -6.93 -26.26
CA PRO A 315 50.05 -6.88 -24.80
C PRO A 315 50.34 -5.49 -24.20
N CYS A 316 49.55 -5.07 -23.21
CA CYS A 316 49.91 -4.11 -22.14
C CYS A 316 48.87 -4.31 -21.00
N GLN A 317 49.21 -5.03 -19.93
CA GLN A 317 49.80 -4.51 -18.68
C GLN A 317 48.93 -3.45 -17.97
N THR A 318 48.65 -3.44 -16.67
CA THR A 318 48.86 -4.31 -15.49
C THR A 318 48.08 -3.62 -14.34
N LYS A 319 47.72 -4.36 -13.27
CA LYS A 319 47.25 -3.89 -11.94
C LYS A 319 45.74 -3.59 -11.91
N TYR A 320 44.90 -4.32 -11.19
CA TYR A 320 45.02 -4.69 -9.77
C TYR A 320 44.57 -6.14 -9.53
N LYS A 321 45.45 -6.93 -8.92
CA LYS A 321 45.14 -8.24 -8.33
C LYS A 321 45.96 -8.31 -7.05
N THR A 322 45.29 -8.57 -5.92
CA THR A 322 45.74 -9.00 -4.57
C THR A 322 44.80 -8.26 -3.59
N LEU A 323 43.67 -8.82 -3.16
CA LEU A 323 43.56 -9.79 -2.07
C LEU A 323 42.20 -10.49 -2.15
N ALA A 324 42.18 -11.77 -2.52
CA ALA A 324 41.10 -12.69 -2.20
C ALA A 324 41.65 -14.12 -2.31
N SER A 325 41.81 -14.79 -1.17
CA SER A 325 41.94 -16.25 -1.10
C SER A 325 41.49 -16.74 0.27
N SER A 326 40.74 -17.84 0.24
CA SER A 326 39.99 -18.52 1.31
C SER A 326 38.64 -17.83 1.62
N ALA A 327 37.48 -18.46 1.47
CA ALA A 327 37.15 -19.88 1.52
C ALA A 327 36.14 -20.29 0.44
N THR A 328 36.35 -21.49 -0.08
CA THR A 328 35.44 -22.28 -0.92
C THR A 328 34.40 -22.96 -0.03
N ASP A 329 33.12 -22.89 -0.40
CA ASP A 329 32.32 -24.07 -0.82
C ASP A 329 30.81 -23.80 -0.77
N ALA A 330 30.14 -24.24 -1.84
CA ALA A 330 28.69 -24.32 -2.06
C ALA A 330 27.91 -23.00 -2.24
N GLN A 331 28.13 -22.31 -3.36
CA GLN A 331 27.09 -21.52 -4.02
C GLN A 331 26.81 -22.10 -5.41
N LYS A 332 25.58 -22.60 -5.56
CA LYS A 332 24.96 -23.00 -6.82
C LYS A 332 24.79 -21.74 -7.68
N GLU A 333 25.58 -21.61 -8.74
CA GLU A 333 25.43 -20.57 -9.76
C GLU A 333 23.98 -20.58 -10.26
N THR A 334 23.21 -19.59 -9.83
CA THR A 334 21.92 -19.26 -10.40
C THR A 334 22.22 -18.23 -11.48
N THR A 335 22.14 -18.68 -12.73
CA THR A 335 22.35 -17.86 -13.92
C THR A 335 21.42 -16.64 -13.93
N GLN A 336 22.02 -15.47 -14.14
CA GLN A 336 21.44 -14.13 -14.11
C GLN A 336 20.40 -13.84 -15.23
N SER A 337 19.85 -14.87 -15.87
CA SER A 337 18.83 -14.76 -16.93
C SER A 337 17.40 -15.00 -16.44
N ASP A 338 17.21 -15.40 -15.18
CA ASP A 338 15.88 -15.58 -14.54
C ASP A 338 15.40 -14.35 -13.77
N LEU A 339 16.01 -13.18 -13.98
CA LEU A 339 15.39 -11.90 -13.60
C LEU A 339 14.32 -11.51 -14.63
N ASP A 340 13.52 -12.50 -15.05
CA ASP A 340 12.22 -12.25 -15.61
C ASP A 340 11.50 -11.39 -14.59
N LEU A 341 11.22 -10.19 -15.06
CA LEU A 341 10.50 -9.11 -14.42
C LEU A 341 9.06 -9.56 -14.12
N ASN A 342 8.91 -10.54 -13.22
CA ASN A 342 7.70 -10.81 -12.45
C ASN A 342 7.48 -9.60 -11.55
N PHE A 343 7.09 -8.48 -12.18
CA PHE A 343 7.01 -7.14 -11.62
C PHE A 343 5.95 -7.04 -10.52
N CYS A 344 5.14 -8.08 -10.34
CA CYS A 344 4.15 -8.22 -9.30
C CYS A 344 4.40 -9.51 -8.52
N TRP A 345 5.18 -9.42 -7.44
CA TRP A 345 5.51 -10.55 -6.55
C TRP A 345 4.28 -11.29 -5.97
N TRP A 346 3.10 -10.64 -5.99
CA TRP A 346 1.83 -11.23 -5.57
C TRP A 346 1.09 -11.98 -6.69
N VAL A 347 1.54 -11.83 -7.94
CA VAL A 347 1.08 -12.55 -9.12
C VAL A 347 2.10 -13.66 -9.39
N GLY A 348 2.12 -14.68 -8.53
CA GLY A 348 2.99 -15.86 -8.73
C GLY A 348 2.55 -16.73 -9.91
N SER A 349 3.16 -17.89 -10.12
CA SER A 349 2.69 -18.86 -11.13
C SER A 349 1.37 -19.56 -10.76
N THR A 350 0.78 -19.23 -9.61
CA THR A 350 -0.43 -19.85 -9.07
C THR A 350 -1.68 -19.36 -9.82
N THR A 351 -2.61 -20.26 -10.12
CA THR A 351 -3.91 -19.91 -10.73
C THR A 351 -4.80 -19.04 -9.83
N THR A 352 -4.44 -18.90 -8.56
CA THR A 352 -5.16 -18.11 -7.58
C THR A 352 -4.34 -16.90 -7.13
N VAL A 353 -5.03 -15.80 -6.83
CA VAL A 353 -4.48 -14.61 -6.14
C VAL A 353 -5.25 -14.41 -4.85
N MET A 354 -4.56 -14.40 -3.71
CA MET A 354 -5.18 -14.22 -2.39
C MET A 354 -6.31 -15.22 -2.11
N GLY A 355 -6.22 -16.44 -2.67
CA GLY A 355 -7.24 -17.48 -2.55
C GLY A 355 -8.43 -17.34 -3.51
N PHE A 356 -8.50 -16.30 -4.35
CA PHE A 356 -9.49 -16.20 -5.42
C PHE A 356 -8.94 -16.76 -6.73
N ASP A 357 -9.79 -17.42 -7.52
CA ASP A 357 -9.47 -17.70 -8.91
C ASP A 357 -9.27 -16.37 -9.65
N ARG A 358 -8.19 -16.28 -10.42
CA ARG A 358 -7.90 -15.15 -11.29
C ARG A 358 -9.04 -14.83 -12.24
N LYS A 359 -9.70 -15.84 -12.79
CA LYS A 359 -10.87 -15.64 -13.67
C LYS A 359 -12.00 -14.93 -12.94
N ASP A 360 -12.22 -15.23 -11.67
CA ASP A 360 -13.24 -14.56 -10.86
C ASP A 360 -12.87 -13.11 -10.55
N LEU A 361 -11.59 -12.80 -10.39
CA LEU A 361 -11.12 -11.41 -10.28
C LEU A 361 -11.32 -10.64 -11.58
N VAL A 362 -11.05 -11.25 -12.73
CA VAL A 362 -11.28 -10.63 -14.05
C VAL A 362 -12.76 -10.36 -14.28
N LYS A 363 -13.66 -11.25 -13.85
CA LYS A 363 -15.12 -11.01 -13.91
C LYS A 363 -15.53 -9.71 -13.21
N ILE A 364 -14.86 -9.33 -12.11
CA ILE A 364 -15.12 -8.06 -11.42
C ILE A 364 -14.76 -6.87 -12.32
N VAL A 365 -13.59 -6.93 -12.96
CA VAL A 365 -13.12 -5.88 -13.88
C VAL A 365 -14.06 -5.77 -15.09
N VAL A 366 -14.41 -6.89 -15.72
CA VAL A 366 -15.33 -6.95 -16.87
C VAL A 366 -16.73 -6.45 -16.51
N THR A 367 -17.23 -6.76 -15.30
CA THR A 367 -18.52 -6.25 -14.82
C THR A 367 -18.50 -4.72 -14.72
N GLU A 368 -17.43 -4.12 -14.20
CA GLU A 368 -17.29 -2.66 -14.15
C GLU A 368 -17.16 -2.05 -15.55
N MET A 369 -16.39 -2.68 -16.45
CA MET A 369 -16.24 -2.22 -17.84
C MET A 369 -17.56 -2.26 -18.63
N GLY A 370 -18.41 -3.25 -18.39
CA GLY A 370 -19.72 -3.39 -19.02
C GLY A 370 -20.64 -2.19 -18.81
N ARG A 371 -20.39 -1.37 -17.77
CA ARG A 371 -21.13 -0.13 -17.49
C ARG A 371 -20.76 1.02 -18.43
N ASN A 372 -19.59 0.97 -19.08
CA ASN A 372 -19.14 2.01 -19.99
C ASN A 372 -19.29 1.55 -21.46
N ARG A 373 -20.13 2.27 -22.22
CA ARG A 373 -20.41 1.97 -23.62
C ARG A 373 -19.16 2.01 -24.50
N ALA A 374 -18.21 2.90 -24.21
CA ALA A 374 -16.97 3.03 -24.99
C ALA A 374 -16.08 1.77 -24.89
N LEU A 375 -16.18 1.03 -23.78
CA LEU A 375 -15.35 -0.15 -23.52
C LEU A 375 -16.01 -1.46 -23.95
N GLN A 376 -17.21 -1.43 -24.55
CA GLN A 376 -17.95 -2.65 -24.93
C GLN A 376 -17.16 -3.58 -25.85
N ARG A 377 -16.31 -3.04 -26.72
CA ARG A 377 -15.45 -3.87 -27.59
C ARG A 377 -14.46 -4.68 -26.75
N LEU A 378 -13.75 -4.02 -25.82
CA LEU A 378 -12.81 -4.68 -24.92
C LEU A 378 -13.55 -5.67 -23.99
N THR A 379 -14.73 -5.30 -23.47
CA THR A 379 -15.55 -6.20 -22.65
C THR A 379 -15.88 -7.50 -23.39
N LYS A 380 -16.27 -7.42 -24.67
CA LYS A 380 -16.58 -8.61 -25.49
C LYS A 380 -15.36 -9.47 -25.76
N GLU A 381 -14.22 -8.83 -26.05
CA GLU A 381 -12.94 -9.52 -26.27
C GLU A 381 -12.54 -10.34 -25.05
N LEU A 382 -12.47 -9.72 -23.87
CA LEU A 382 -12.07 -10.39 -22.64
C LEU A 382 -13.10 -11.39 -22.11
N SER A 383 -14.39 -11.23 -22.42
CA SER A 383 -15.43 -12.19 -22.01
C SER A 383 -15.32 -13.54 -22.72
N ILE A 384 -14.57 -13.62 -23.84
CA ILE A 384 -14.32 -14.88 -24.55
C ILE A 384 -13.25 -15.72 -23.84
N ASP A 385 -12.30 -15.06 -23.18
CA ASP A 385 -11.15 -15.72 -22.55
C ASP A 385 -11.44 -16.20 -21.12
N ILE A 386 -12.48 -15.67 -20.48
CA ILE A 386 -12.95 -16.04 -19.13
C ILE A 386 -13.78 -17.30 -19.19
#